data_AF-A0A6J6KAG6-F1
#
_entry.id   AF-A0A6J6KAG6-F1
#
_cell.length_a   1.000
_cell.length_b   1.000
_cell.length_c   1.000
_cell.angle_alpha   90.00
_cell.angle_beta   90.00
_cell.angle_gamma   90.00
#
_symmetry.space_group_name_H-M   'P 1'
#
loop_
_entity.id
_entity.type
_entity.pdbx_description
1 polymer ?
#
loop_
_entity_poly.entity_id
_entity_poly.type
_entity_poly.pdbx_seq_one_letter_code
_entity_poly.pdbx_strand_id
1 'polypeptide(L)'
;MARGGNAVIIIKWRDIPAQVNAQVGRDRHQVVLTAKFQRAIDRAKRKAHIYTAEEDVAQWTRESLPLEGTLQEAAQAVADRLEVEYSRQRLGVLAFAGGFEKDVEQLTVAAKDLAALEELEEDEEQ
;
A
#
# COMPACT_ATOMS: atom_id res chain seq x y z
N MET A 1 -20.43 13.55 -13.85
CA MET A 1 -20.92 13.37 -12.47
C MET A 1 -20.22 14.39 -11.59
N ALA A 2 -20.97 15.36 -11.07
CA ALA A 2 -20.43 16.41 -10.20
C ALA A 2 -19.98 15.77 -8.88
N ARG A 3 -18.66 15.64 -8.67
CA ARG A 3 -18.08 15.24 -7.38
C ARG A 3 -18.15 16.43 -6.42
N GLY A 4 -19.36 16.81 -6.01
CA GLY A 4 -19.59 17.65 -4.84
C GLY A 4 -20.00 16.79 -3.64
N GLY A 5 -19.49 15.56 -3.57
CA GLY A 5 -19.88 14.56 -2.57
C GLY A 5 -18.78 14.37 -1.55
N ASN A 6 -19.16 14.34 -0.28
CA ASN A 6 -18.26 14.13 0.84
C ASN A 6 -17.57 12.77 0.70
N ALA A 7 -16.25 12.79 0.52
CA ALA A 7 -15.49 11.56 0.29
C ALA A 7 -14.09 11.66 0.90
N VAL A 8 -13.61 10.53 1.38
CA VAL A 8 -12.22 10.34 1.80
C VAL A 8 -11.48 9.66 0.66
N ILE A 9 -10.52 10.36 0.07
CA ILE A 9 -9.71 9.88 -1.03
C ILE A 9 -8.37 9.36 -0.47
N ILE A 10 -8.18 8.05 -0.48
CA ILE A 10 -6.89 7.44 -0.18
C ILE A 10 -6.07 7.42 -1.46
N ILE A 11 -4.90 8.02 -1.41
CA ILE A 11 -3.94 8.00 -2.51
C ILE A 11 -2.92 6.90 -2.22
N LYS A 12 -2.89 5.90 -3.11
CA LYS A 12 -2.02 4.73 -3.03
C LYS A 12 -1.10 4.69 -4.24
N TRP A 13 0.13 4.29 -4.03
CA TRP A 13 1.05 3.93 -5.11
C TRP A 13 1.09 2.41 -5.17
N ARG A 14 0.51 1.82 -6.23
CA ARG A 14 0.19 0.39 -6.27
C ARG A 14 -0.61 -0.01 -5.02
N ASP A 15 -0.08 -0.90 -4.18
CA ASP A 15 -0.70 -1.36 -2.93
C ASP A 15 -0.22 -0.61 -1.66
N ILE A 16 0.66 0.40 -1.80
CA ILE A 16 1.22 1.15 -0.66
C ILE A 16 0.52 2.51 -0.53
N PRO A 17 -0.22 2.77 0.57
CA PRO A 17 -0.87 4.06 0.77
C PRO A 17 0.16 5.15 1.10
N ALA A 18 -0.05 6.36 0.55
CA ALA A 18 0.88 7.48 0.71
C ALA A 18 0.28 8.61 1.54
N GLN A 19 -1.00 8.93 1.30
CA GLN A 19 -1.71 10.03 1.92
C GLN A 19 -3.23 9.85 1.81
N VAL A 20 -3.96 10.50 2.71
CA VAL A 20 -5.41 10.46 2.79
C VAL A 20 -5.95 11.88 2.71
N ASN A 21 -6.87 12.13 1.78
CA ASN A 21 -7.47 13.44 1.54
C ASN A 21 -8.99 13.36 1.77
N ALA A 22 -9.52 13.94 2.83
CA ALA A 22 -10.95 14.14 2.98
C ALA A 22 -11.40 15.42 2.29
N GLN A 23 -12.53 15.36 1.59
CA GLN A 23 -13.19 16.51 0.99
C GLN A 23 -14.66 16.52 1.37
N VAL A 24 -15.16 17.67 1.82
CA VAL A 24 -16.56 17.93 2.18
C VAL A 24 -16.98 19.23 1.51
N GLY A 25 -17.75 19.16 0.42
CA GLY A 25 -18.11 20.34 -0.36
C GLY A 25 -16.87 21.14 -0.82
N ARG A 26 -16.66 22.32 -0.21
CA ARG A 26 -15.52 23.22 -0.48
C ARG A 26 -14.34 23.01 0.47
N ASP A 27 -14.57 22.35 1.60
CA ASP A 27 -13.57 22.08 2.62
C ASP A 27 -12.77 20.83 2.26
N ARG A 28 -11.47 20.88 2.55
CA ARG A 28 -10.54 19.77 2.33
C ARG A 28 -9.59 19.61 3.51
N HIS A 29 -9.28 18.37 3.83
CA HIS A 29 -8.28 18.02 4.83
C HIS A 29 -7.38 16.92 4.30
N GLN A 30 -6.08 17.10 4.50
CA GLN A 30 -5.07 16.18 4.01
C GLN A 30 -4.28 15.68 5.21
N VAL A 31 -4.18 14.35 5.30
CA VAL A 31 -3.38 13.65 6.30
C VAL A 31 -2.31 12.88 5.55
N VAL A 32 -1.07 13.28 5.75
CA VAL A 32 0.10 12.60 5.18
C VAL A 32 0.51 11.49 6.13
N LEU A 33 0.69 10.28 5.61
CA LEU A 33 1.12 9.14 6.41
C LEU A 33 2.59 9.28 6.83
N THR A 34 3.01 8.50 7.83
CA THR A 34 4.39 8.58 8.34
C THR A 34 5.44 8.22 7.29
N ALA A 35 6.67 8.66 7.52
CA ALA A 35 7.80 8.48 6.59
C ALA A 35 8.10 7.01 6.24
N LYS A 36 7.58 6.02 7.00
CA LYS A 36 7.75 4.60 6.68
C LYS A 36 7.10 4.23 5.34
N PHE A 37 5.95 4.84 5.01
CA PHE A 37 5.25 4.61 3.75
C PHE A 37 6.02 5.18 2.56
N GLN A 38 6.49 6.42 2.68
CA GLN A 38 7.32 7.06 1.64
C GLN A 38 8.60 6.26 1.36
N ARG A 39 9.26 5.75 2.41
CA ARG A 39 10.44 4.89 2.26
C ARG A 39 10.12 3.55 1.57
N ALA A 40 8.95 2.98 1.85
CA ALA A 40 8.51 1.74 1.20
C ALA A 40 8.23 1.96 -0.30
N ILE A 41 7.54 3.04 -0.64
CA ILE A 41 7.29 3.45 -2.03
C ILE A 41 8.60 3.65 -2.79
N ASP A 42 9.57 4.38 -2.22
CA ASP A 42 10.86 4.61 -2.88
C ASP A 42 11.62 3.30 -3.16
N ARG A 43 11.64 2.37 -2.20
CA ARG A 43 12.22 1.03 -2.39
C ARG A 43 11.46 0.23 -3.45
N ALA A 44 10.14 0.31 -3.45
CA ALA A 44 9.29 -0.36 -4.42
C ALA A 44 9.54 0.16 -5.85
N LYS A 45 9.65 1.48 -6.04
CA LYS A 45 10.01 2.11 -7.31
C LYS A 45 11.36 1.62 -7.83
N ARG A 46 12.38 1.62 -6.94
CA ARG A 46 13.73 1.13 -7.27
C ARG A 46 13.72 -0.33 -7.70
N LYS A 47 12.93 -1.18 -7.04
CA LYS A 47 12.78 -2.60 -7.38
C LYS A 47 11.99 -2.83 -8.66
N ALA A 48 10.96 -2.03 -8.90
CA ALA A 48 10.12 -2.08 -10.09
C ALA A 48 10.80 -1.55 -11.36
N HIS A 49 12.04 -1.04 -11.23
CA HIS A 49 12.78 -0.44 -12.34
C HIS A 49 11.97 0.65 -13.09
N ILE A 50 11.14 1.39 -12.35
CA ILE A 50 10.42 2.54 -12.89
C ILE A 50 11.39 3.71 -12.95
N TYR A 51 11.79 4.09 -14.17
CA TYR A 51 12.74 5.18 -14.42
C TYR A 51 12.08 6.41 -15.03
N THR A 52 10.86 6.26 -15.57
CA THR A 52 10.14 7.37 -16.19
C THR A 52 9.07 7.93 -15.24
N ALA A 53 8.89 9.25 -15.29
CA ALA A 53 7.86 9.92 -14.52
C ALA A 53 6.45 9.49 -14.94
N GLU A 54 6.27 9.12 -16.21
CA GLU A 54 4.98 8.67 -16.76
C GLU A 54 4.57 7.32 -16.17
N GLU A 55 5.48 6.35 -16.10
CA GLU A 55 5.24 5.07 -15.44
C GLU A 55 4.93 5.27 -13.97
N ASP A 56 5.67 6.13 -13.27
CA ASP A 56 5.41 6.43 -11.86
C ASP A 56 4.00 6.96 -11.66
N VAL A 57 3.62 8.01 -12.40
CA VAL A 57 2.30 8.65 -12.34
C VAL A 57 1.19 7.66 -12.66
N ALA A 58 1.41 6.74 -13.61
CA ALA A 58 0.44 5.72 -14.00
C ALA A 58 0.17 4.67 -12.89
N GLN A 59 1.10 4.46 -11.95
CA GLN A 59 0.89 3.53 -10.83
C GLN A 59 0.07 4.13 -9.68
N TRP A 60 -0.15 5.45 -9.66
CA TRP A 60 -0.91 6.09 -8.60
C TRP A 60 -2.39 5.80 -8.77
N THR A 61 -2.97 5.14 -7.77
CA THR A 61 -4.40 4.85 -7.69
C THR A 61 -5.03 5.67 -6.58
N ARG A 62 -6.26 6.11 -6.82
CA ARG A 62 -7.08 6.82 -5.84
C ARG A 62 -8.30 5.99 -5.50
N GLU A 63 -8.49 5.76 -4.22
CA GLU A 63 -9.65 5.05 -3.70
C GLU A 63 -10.53 6.06 -2.98
N SER A 64 -11.80 6.15 -3.38
CA SER A 64 -12.76 7.07 -2.75
C SER A 64 -13.66 6.27 -1.81
N LEU A 65 -13.58 6.59 -0.53
CA LEU A 65 -14.42 6.05 0.53
C LEU A 65 -15.51 7.07 0.91
N PRO A 66 -16.67 6.60 1.36
CA PRO A 66 -17.67 7.47 1.95
C PRO A 66 -17.06 8.17 3.17
N LEU A 67 -17.35 9.47 3.31
CA LEU A 67 -16.92 10.22 4.47
C LEU A 67 -17.88 9.97 5.63
N GLU A 68 -17.36 9.42 6.72
CA GLU A 68 -18.10 9.17 7.96
C GLU A 68 -17.63 10.15 9.04
N GLY A 69 -18.54 10.93 9.60
CA GLY A 69 -18.22 11.94 10.63
C GLY A 69 -17.68 13.25 10.06
N THR A 70 -16.71 13.88 10.74
CA THR A 70 -16.11 15.15 10.31
C THR A 70 -14.95 14.94 9.34
N LEU A 71 -14.61 15.96 8.55
CA LEU A 71 -13.50 15.88 7.58
C LEU A 71 -12.14 15.54 8.21
N GLN A 72 -11.86 16.06 9.41
CA GLN A 72 -10.63 15.76 10.14
C GLN A 72 -10.67 14.36 10.75
N GLU A 73 -11.75 14.00 11.44
CA GLU A 73 -11.87 12.68 12.05
C GLU A 73 -11.87 11.57 11.01
N ALA A 74 -12.59 11.72 9.90
CA ALA A 74 -12.65 10.72 8.84
C ALA A 74 -11.25 10.48 8.22
N ALA A 75 -10.54 11.55 7.87
CA ALA A 75 -9.20 11.43 7.30
C ALA A 75 -8.20 10.84 8.31
N GLN A 76 -8.26 11.29 9.57
CA GLN A 76 -7.37 10.82 10.62
C GLN A 76 -7.65 9.36 10.99
N ALA A 77 -8.92 8.96 11.10
CA ALA A 77 -9.31 7.58 11.38
C ALA A 77 -8.86 6.62 10.28
N VAL A 78 -9.01 7.00 9.02
CA VAL A 78 -8.50 6.22 7.89
C VAL A 78 -6.97 6.17 7.92
N ALA A 79 -6.30 7.29 8.17
CA ALA A 79 -4.84 7.31 8.29
C ALA A 79 -4.33 6.42 9.42
N ASP A 80 -4.95 6.47 10.59
CA ASP A 80 -4.59 5.66 11.76
C ASP A 80 -4.83 4.17 11.50
N ARG A 81 -5.97 3.82 10.88
CA ARG A 81 -6.24 2.45 10.44
C ARG A 81 -5.17 1.94 9.47
N LEU A 82 -4.78 2.74 8.48
CA LEU A 82 -3.71 2.39 7.54
C LEU A 82 -2.35 2.26 8.27
N GLU A 83 -2.05 3.14 9.22
CA GLU A 83 -0.82 3.06 10.03
C GLU A 83 -0.71 1.77 10.83
N VAL A 84 -1.84 1.28 11.37
CA VAL A 84 -1.94 0.04 12.13
C VAL A 84 -1.88 -1.18 11.21
N GLU A 85 -2.64 -1.17 10.11
CA GLU A 85 -2.72 -2.28 9.14
C GLU A 85 -1.41 -2.49 8.37
N TYR A 86 -0.71 -1.40 8.06
CA TYR A 86 0.58 -1.40 7.37
C TYR A 86 1.72 -1.17 8.37
N SER A 87 2.12 -2.28 9.00
CA SER A 87 3.32 -2.33 9.84
C SER A 87 4.58 -2.12 8.98
N ARG A 88 5.69 -1.72 9.63
CA ARG A 88 6.99 -1.57 8.95
C ARG A 88 7.43 -2.83 8.21
N GLN A 89 7.10 -3.99 8.77
CA GLN A 89 7.45 -5.29 8.21
C GLN A 89 6.66 -5.55 6.92
N ARG A 90 5.33 -5.36 6.94
CA ARG A 90 4.48 -5.48 5.75
C ARG A 90 4.90 -4.52 4.64
N LEU A 91 5.17 -3.26 5.00
CA LEU A 91 5.67 -2.26 4.06
C LEU A 91 7.02 -2.62 3.44
N GLY A 92 7.92 -3.23 4.23
CA GLY A 92 9.19 -3.73 3.74
C GLY A 92 9.02 -4.85 2.72
N VAL A 93 8.09 -5.77 2.99
CA VAL A 93 7.77 -6.90 2.10
C VAL A 93 7.10 -6.41 0.81
N LEU A 94 6.11 -5.51 0.91
CA LEU A 94 5.50 -4.85 -0.26
C LEU A 94 6.56 -4.13 -1.10
N ALA A 95 7.47 -3.40 -0.45
CA ALA A 95 8.54 -2.72 -1.16
C ALA A 95 9.50 -3.69 -1.88
N PHE A 96 9.80 -4.83 -1.27
CA PHE A 96 10.63 -5.88 -1.88
C PHE A 96 9.94 -6.57 -3.06
N ALA A 97 8.61 -6.68 -3.01
CA ALA A 97 7.74 -7.16 -4.07
C ALA A 97 7.45 -6.10 -5.17
N GLY A 98 8.15 -4.96 -5.16
CA GLY A 98 7.92 -3.88 -6.13
C GLY A 98 6.62 -3.10 -5.91
N GLY A 99 5.96 -3.27 -4.76
CA GLY A 99 4.75 -2.52 -4.39
C GLY A 99 3.44 -3.23 -4.76
N PHE A 100 3.50 -4.50 -5.19
CA PHE A 100 2.32 -5.33 -5.41
C PHE A 100 2.15 -6.36 -4.30
N GLU A 101 0.97 -6.42 -3.68
CA GLU A 101 0.67 -7.43 -2.66
C GLU A 101 0.60 -8.85 -3.26
N LYS A 102 0.23 -8.97 -4.54
CA LYS A 102 0.23 -10.25 -5.27
C LYS A 102 1.62 -10.87 -5.38
N ASP A 103 2.65 -10.07 -5.62
CA ASP A 103 4.03 -10.54 -5.70
C ASP A 103 4.54 -11.00 -4.32
N VAL A 104 4.04 -10.40 -3.23
CA VAL A 104 4.33 -10.88 -1.86
C VAL A 104 3.79 -12.28 -1.66
N GLU A 105 2.53 -12.51 -2.02
CA GLU A 105 1.89 -13.80 -1.85
C GLU A 105 2.63 -14.87 -2.67
N GLN A 106 2.99 -14.56 -3.92
CA GLN A 106 3.81 -15.43 -4.77
C GLN A 106 5.21 -15.72 -4.18
N LEU A 107 5.90 -14.72 -3.62
CA LEU A 107 7.21 -14.89 -2.96
C LEU A 107 7.11 -15.79 -1.73
N THR A 108 6.05 -15.63 -0.93
CA THR A 108 5.84 -16.46 0.27
C THR A 108 5.47 -17.89 -0.08
N VAL A 109 4.67 -18.10 -1.13
CA VAL A 109 4.33 -19.42 -1.65
C VAL A 109 5.59 -20.08 -2.20
N ALA A 110 6.36 -19.39 -3.05
CA ALA A 110 7.61 -19.92 -3.59
C ALA A 110 8.64 -20.29 -2.49
N ALA A 111 8.74 -19.51 -1.42
CA ALA A 111 9.60 -19.84 -0.28
C ALA A 111 9.10 -21.06 0.51
N LYS A 112 7.77 -21.25 0.62
CA LYS A 112 7.18 -22.43 1.28
C LYS A 112 7.29 -23.68 0.42
N ASP A 113 7.03 -23.59 -0.89
CA ASP A 113 7.20 -24.70 -1.83
C ASP A 113 8.66 -25.18 -1.87
N LEU A 114 9.63 -24.27 -1.82
CA LEU A 114 11.04 -24.64 -1.77
C LEU A 114 11.40 -25.36 -0.46
N ALA A 115 10.94 -24.86 0.69
CA ALA A 115 11.16 -25.52 1.98
C ALA A 115 10.50 -26.91 2.06
N ALA A 116 9.30 -27.05 1.49
CA ALA A 116 8.59 -28.32 1.45
C ALA A 116 9.27 -29.37 0.56
N LEU A 117 10.03 -28.96 -0.45
CA LEU A 117 10.86 -29.87 -1.25
C LEU A 117 12.13 -30.29 -0.51
N GLU A 118 12.75 -29.38 0.25
CA GLU A 118 13.94 -29.66 1.07
C GLU A 118 13.60 -30.64 2.22
N GLU A 119 12.44 -30.50 2.87
CA GLU A 119 11.96 -31.43 3.90
C GLU A 119 11.63 -32.84 3.35
N LEU A 120 11.37 -33.00 2.05
CA LEU A 120 11.13 -34.31 1.43
C LEU A 120 12.43 -35.01 1.01
N GLU A 121 13.53 -34.28 0.80
CA GLU A 121 14.86 -34.87 0.54
C GLU A 121 15.49 -35.46 1.81
N GLU A 122 15.11 -34.99 3.01
CA GLU A 122 15.61 -35.53 4.29
C GLU A 122 14.90 -36.84 4.73
N ASP A 123 13.73 -37.18 4.17
CA ASP A 123 12.98 -38.40 4.51
C ASP A 123 13.33 -39.64 3.63
N GLU A 124 14.16 -39.49 2.58
CA GLU A 124 14.62 -40.61 1.72
C GLU A 124 15.92 -41.31 2.21
N GLU A 125 16.51 -40.88 3.34
CA GLU A 125 17.75 -41.48 3.91
C GLU A 125 17.56 -42.41 5.13
N GLN A 126 16.36 -42.99 5.35
CA GLN A 126 16.13 -44.02 6.40
C GLN A 126 15.94 -45.44 5.87
#